data_AF-A0A245ZTB0-F1
#
_entry.id   AF-A0A245ZTB0-F1
#
_cell.length_a   1.000
_cell.length_b   1.000
_cell.length_c   1.000
_cell.angle_alpha   90.00
_cell.angle_beta   90.00
_cell.angle_gamma   90.00
#
_symmetry.space_group_name_H-M   'P 1'
#
loop_
_entity.id
_entity.type
_entity.pdbx_description
1 polymer ?
#
loop_
_entity_poly.entity_id
_entity_poly.type
_entity_poly.pdbx_seq_one_letter_code
_entity_poly.pdbx_strand_id
1 'polypeptide(L)'
;MWRYLAGGLAALLMVAAGWSIYSGRARTDPMLPPPPPPSAMSSVQEPGAVEAPVPEASERTREEKRFDRYDKDRDSRITREEYLASRRKAFAKLDADGDGRLSFEEWAAKTTAKFTTADRDKSGMMDRAEFATTAVKRKAKAKPKCVCPAGGAAEEE
;
A
#
# COMPACT_ATOMS: atom_id res chain seq x y z
N MET A 1 28.18 -10.45 45.18
CA MET A 1 28.85 -11.08 44.01
C MET A 1 27.97 -11.08 42.75
N TRP A 2 26.64 -11.26 42.85
CA TRP A 2 25.70 -11.24 41.72
C TRP A 2 25.73 -9.97 40.83
N ARG A 3 25.97 -8.80 41.40
CA ARG A 3 25.98 -7.52 40.66
C ARG A 3 27.12 -7.44 39.64
N TYR A 4 28.27 -8.05 39.95
CA TYR A 4 29.40 -8.11 39.02
C TYR A 4 29.17 -9.15 37.92
N LEU A 5 28.47 -10.26 38.23
CA LEU A 5 28.06 -11.25 37.23
C LEU A 5 27.05 -10.66 36.23
N ALA A 6 26.05 -9.93 36.72
CA ALA A 6 25.07 -9.25 35.87
C ALA A 6 25.72 -8.17 34.98
N GLY A 7 26.66 -7.39 35.53
CA GLY A 7 27.41 -6.39 34.76
C GLY A 7 28.32 -7.01 33.70
N GLY A 8 29.02 -8.10 34.02
CA GLY A 8 29.88 -8.82 33.08
C GLY A 8 29.09 -9.41 31.90
N LEU A 9 27.90 -9.96 32.17
CA LEU A 9 27.03 -10.53 31.14
C LEU A 9 26.44 -9.46 30.22
N ALA A 10 26.05 -8.30 30.77
CA ALA A 10 25.58 -7.17 29.96
C ALA A 10 26.67 -6.60 29.04
N ALA A 11 27.91 -6.51 29.52
CA ALA A 11 29.04 -6.06 28.70
C ALA A 11 29.34 -7.04 27.55
N LEU A 12 29.29 -8.35 27.82
CA LEU A 12 29.45 -9.40 26.80
C LEU A 12 28.36 -9.33 25.72
N LEU A 13 27.11 -9.09 26.12
CA LEU A 13 25.99 -8.96 25.18
C LEU A 13 26.14 -7.73 24.27
N MET A 14 26.61 -6.60 24.80
CA MET A 14 26.85 -5.40 23.98
C MET A 14 27.99 -5.59 22.98
N VAL A 15 29.07 -6.27 23.38
CA VAL A 15 30.18 -6.59 22.47
C VAL A 15 29.72 -7.57 21.39
N ALA A 16 28.94 -8.58 21.74
CA ALA A 16 28.38 -9.54 20.79
C ALA A 16 27.42 -8.87 19.78
N ALA A 17 26.55 -7.97 20.25
CA ALA A 17 25.66 -7.19 19.40
C ALA A 17 26.43 -6.26 18.46
N GLY A 18 27.46 -5.56 18.97
CA GLY A 18 28.34 -4.72 18.17
C GLY A 18 29.10 -5.52 17.10
N TRP A 19 29.63 -6.70 17.46
CA TRP A 19 30.27 -7.60 16.52
C TRP A 19 29.30 -8.08 15.44
N SER A 20 28.09 -8.47 15.81
CA SER A 20 27.07 -8.95 14.87
C SER A 20 26.68 -7.88 13.84
N ILE A 21 26.56 -6.61 14.26
CA ILE A 21 26.30 -5.48 13.35
C ILE A 21 27.52 -5.20 12.47
N TYR A 22 28.73 -5.29 13.02
CA TYR A 22 29.97 -5.07 12.27
C TYR A 22 30.22 -6.16 11.22
N SER A 23 30.00 -7.43 11.58
CA SER A 23 30.11 -8.58 10.68
C SER A 23 28.91 -8.74 9.75
N GLY A 24 27.80 -8.05 10.02
CA GLY A 24 26.50 -8.27 9.38
C GLY A 24 26.23 -7.47 8.10
N ARG A 25 27.22 -6.80 7.50
CA ARG A 25 27.03 -6.13 6.20
C ARG A 25 26.94 -7.16 5.06
N ALA A 26 25.69 -7.59 4.81
CA ALA A 26 25.08 -8.09 3.57
C ALA A 26 25.99 -8.84 2.57
N ARG A 27 25.86 -10.18 2.55
CA ARG A 27 26.03 -10.92 1.28
C ARG A 27 24.85 -10.56 0.38
N THR A 28 25.06 -9.61 -0.52
CA THR A 28 24.23 -9.50 -1.71
C THR A 28 24.73 -10.56 -2.69
N ASP A 29 24.33 -11.81 -2.49
CA ASP A 29 24.47 -12.79 -3.56
C ASP A 29 23.61 -12.27 -4.73
N PRO A 30 24.19 -11.97 -5.90
CA PRO A 30 23.39 -11.65 -7.07
C PRO A 30 22.57 -12.90 -7.38
N MET A 31 21.24 -12.77 -7.30
CA MET A 31 20.29 -13.87 -7.54
C MET A 31 20.26 -14.33 -9.03
N LEU A 32 21.26 -13.93 -9.81
CA LEU A 32 21.38 -14.19 -11.24
C LEU A 32 22.78 -14.72 -11.55
N PRO A 33 22.91 -15.88 -12.23
CA PRO A 33 24.20 -16.35 -12.71
C PRO A 33 24.80 -15.31 -13.68
N PRO A 34 26.13 -15.13 -13.67
CA PRO A 34 26.78 -14.24 -14.64
C PRO A 34 26.50 -14.75 -16.06
N PRO A 35 26.25 -13.84 -17.04
CA PRO A 35 26.03 -14.25 -18.41
C PRO A 35 27.27 -15.02 -18.93
N PRO A 36 27.09 -16.08 -19.74
CA PRO A 36 28.21 -16.82 -20.30
C PRO A 36 29.08 -15.89 -21.18
N PRO A 37 30.41 -16.10 -21.23
CA PRO A 37 31.27 -15.30 -22.09
C PRO A 37 30.83 -15.45 -23.55
N PRO A 38 30.91 -14.38 -24.36
CA PRO A 38 30.50 -14.44 -25.77
C PRO A 38 31.53 -15.27 -26.53
N SER A 39 31.31 -16.58 -26.61
CA SER A 39 32.07 -17.45 -27.49
C SER A 39 31.15 -18.54 -28.03
N ALA A 40 30.91 -18.40 -29.33
CA ALA A 40 30.49 -19.45 -30.25
C ALA A 40 29.12 -20.10 -29.98
N MET A 41 28.07 -19.44 -30.44
CA MET A 41 27.02 -20.15 -31.18
C MET A 41 26.72 -19.39 -32.47
N SER A 42 27.51 -19.72 -33.50
CA SER A 42 27.01 -19.68 -34.86
C SER A 42 25.87 -20.68 -34.98
N SER A 43 24.83 -20.29 -35.72
CA SER A 43 23.80 -21.14 -36.33
C SER A 43 23.02 -22.09 -35.41
N VAL A 44 21.92 -21.57 -34.85
CA VAL A 44 20.64 -22.30 -34.86
C VAL A 44 19.58 -21.32 -35.34
N GLN A 45 19.27 -21.41 -36.63
CA GLN A 45 18.01 -20.92 -37.16
C GLN A 45 16.95 -21.94 -36.76
N GLU A 46 16.18 -21.64 -35.71
CA GLU A 46 14.92 -22.31 -35.40
C GLU A 46 13.78 -21.34 -35.76
N PRO A 47 12.91 -21.67 -36.73
CA PRO A 47 11.75 -20.86 -37.05
C PRO A 47 10.68 -21.06 -35.97
N GLY A 48 10.23 -19.97 -35.35
CA GLY A 48 9.05 -19.98 -34.49
C GLY A 48 9.34 -20.11 -33.00
N ALA A 49 10.16 -19.23 -32.45
CA ALA A 49 10.02 -18.87 -31.04
C ALA A 49 8.68 -18.14 -30.90
N VAL A 50 7.62 -18.89 -30.59
CA VAL A 50 6.39 -18.33 -30.04
C VAL A 50 6.81 -17.48 -28.85
N GLU A 51 6.72 -16.16 -29.02
CA GLU A 51 6.73 -15.20 -27.92
C GLU A 51 5.75 -15.75 -26.89
N ALA A 52 6.27 -16.30 -25.79
CA ALA A 52 5.41 -16.65 -24.67
C ALA A 52 4.67 -15.35 -24.35
N PRO A 53 3.33 -15.29 -24.50
CA PRO A 53 2.63 -14.05 -24.26
C PRO A 53 2.96 -13.64 -22.84
N VAL A 54 3.38 -12.38 -22.68
CA VAL A 54 3.49 -11.75 -21.38
C VAL A 54 2.25 -12.15 -20.58
N PRO A 55 2.36 -12.65 -19.33
CA PRO A 55 1.19 -13.07 -18.58
C PRO A 55 0.29 -11.85 -18.38
N GLU A 56 -0.70 -11.73 -19.24
CA GLU A 56 -1.66 -10.65 -19.24
C GLU A 56 -2.51 -10.86 -18.00
N ALA A 57 -2.37 -9.98 -17.01
CA ALA A 57 -3.14 -10.07 -15.79
C ALA A 57 -4.62 -10.03 -16.18
N SER A 58 -5.37 -11.10 -15.90
CA SER A 58 -6.80 -11.12 -16.17
C SER A 58 -7.44 -9.87 -15.57
N GLU A 59 -8.26 -9.18 -16.35
CA GLU A 59 -8.93 -7.97 -15.90
C GLU A 59 -9.92 -8.33 -14.80
N ARG A 60 -9.45 -8.42 -13.55
CA ARG A 60 -10.34 -8.69 -12.42
C ARG A 60 -11.47 -7.67 -12.47
N THR A 61 -12.69 -8.19 -12.46
CA THR A 61 -13.89 -7.37 -12.52
C THR A 61 -13.90 -6.40 -11.33
N ARG A 62 -14.66 -5.31 -11.43
CA ARG A 62 -14.74 -4.34 -10.33
C ARG A 62 -15.28 -4.99 -9.04
N GLU A 63 -16.10 -6.01 -9.24
CA GLU A 63 -16.75 -6.86 -8.26
C GLU A 63 -15.74 -7.78 -7.58
N GLU A 64 -14.89 -8.47 -8.34
CA GLU A 64 -13.76 -9.25 -7.81
C GLU A 64 -12.82 -8.37 -6.99
N LYS A 65 -12.42 -7.20 -7.52
CA LYS A 65 -11.59 -6.24 -6.76
C LYS A 65 -12.28 -5.76 -5.48
N ARG A 66 -13.60 -5.75 -5.44
CA ARG A 66 -14.36 -5.39 -4.22
C ARG A 66 -14.40 -6.58 -3.26
N PHE A 67 -14.58 -7.78 -3.76
CA PHE A 67 -14.55 -9.03 -3.03
C PHE A 67 -13.20 -9.24 -2.33
N ASP A 68 -12.09 -9.12 -3.08
CA ASP A 68 -10.71 -9.23 -2.60
C ASP A 68 -10.34 -8.24 -1.48
N ARG A 69 -11.12 -7.16 -1.30
CA ARG A 69 -10.90 -6.22 -0.19
C ARG A 69 -11.45 -6.75 1.13
N TYR A 70 -12.54 -7.52 1.07
CA TYR A 70 -13.22 -8.10 2.22
C TYR A 70 -12.63 -9.45 2.60
N ASP A 71 -12.37 -10.31 1.62
CA ASP A 71 -11.73 -11.62 1.79
C ASP A 71 -10.25 -11.43 2.20
N LYS A 72 -9.95 -11.68 3.48
CA LYS A 72 -8.61 -11.47 4.05
C LYS A 72 -7.77 -12.73 4.02
N ASP A 73 -8.39 -13.89 4.17
CA ASP A 73 -7.72 -15.18 4.16
C ASP A 73 -7.63 -15.80 2.75
N ARG A 74 -8.27 -15.19 1.76
CA ARG A 74 -8.31 -15.58 0.35
C ARG A 74 -8.96 -16.94 0.13
N ASP A 75 -9.98 -17.26 0.93
CA ASP A 75 -10.71 -18.51 0.83
C ASP A 75 -11.86 -18.48 -0.20
N SER A 76 -11.98 -17.37 -0.97
CA SER A 76 -13.06 -17.14 -1.94
C SER A 76 -14.45 -17.11 -1.31
N ARG A 77 -14.54 -16.88 -0.01
CA ARG A 77 -15.77 -16.61 0.74
C ARG A 77 -15.57 -15.34 1.56
N ILE A 78 -16.66 -14.81 2.07
CA ILE A 78 -16.62 -13.67 3.00
C ILE A 78 -17.40 -14.10 4.22
N THR A 79 -16.69 -14.28 5.32
CA THR A 79 -17.30 -14.57 6.62
C THR A 79 -17.99 -13.33 7.19
N ARG A 80 -18.90 -13.53 8.15
CA ARG A 80 -19.58 -12.41 8.83
C ARG A 80 -18.57 -11.50 9.51
N GLU A 81 -17.54 -12.10 10.08
CA GLU A 81 -16.46 -11.44 10.79
C GLU A 81 -15.65 -10.53 9.85
N GLU A 82 -15.29 -11.03 8.67
CA GLU A 82 -14.58 -10.25 7.65
C GLU A 82 -15.42 -9.10 7.09
N TYR A 83 -16.70 -9.36 6.84
CA TYR A 83 -17.64 -8.33 6.41
C TYR A 83 -17.72 -7.19 7.45
N LEU A 84 -17.84 -7.55 8.73
CA LEU A 84 -17.95 -6.60 9.84
C LEU A 84 -16.62 -5.98 10.26
N ALA A 85 -15.47 -6.56 9.91
CA ALA A 85 -14.15 -6.04 10.29
C ALA A 85 -13.96 -4.58 9.86
N SER A 86 -14.44 -4.22 8.67
CA SER A 86 -14.42 -2.83 8.17
C SER A 86 -15.24 -1.88 9.05
N ARG A 87 -16.38 -2.36 9.58
CA ARG A 87 -17.28 -1.58 10.44
C ARG A 87 -16.74 -1.46 11.85
N ARG A 88 -16.20 -2.54 12.42
CA ARG A 88 -15.53 -2.54 13.73
C ARG A 88 -14.37 -1.54 13.76
N LYS A 89 -13.54 -1.53 12.71
CA LYS A 89 -12.44 -0.56 12.58
C LYS A 89 -12.92 0.88 12.46
N ALA A 90 -14.05 1.12 11.79
CA ALA A 90 -14.63 2.45 11.69
C ALA A 90 -15.23 2.91 13.03
N PHE A 91 -15.88 1.99 13.75
CA PHE A 91 -16.44 2.22 15.07
C PHE A 91 -15.34 2.56 16.08
N ALA A 92 -14.30 1.74 16.19
CA ALA A 92 -13.15 1.97 17.06
C ALA A 92 -12.33 3.23 16.71
N LYS A 93 -12.58 3.86 15.57
CA LYS A 93 -11.98 5.15 15.20
C LYS A 93 -12.83 6.34 15.66
N LEU A 94 -14.12 6.12 15.86
CA LEU A 94 -15.08 7.14 16.29
C LEU A 94 -15.22 7.12 17.81
N ASP A 95 -15.30 5.92 18.40
CA ASP A 95 -15.30 5.66 19.84
C ASP A 95 -13.90 5.96 20.40
N ALA A 96 -13.76 7.13 21.01
CA ALA A 96 -12.49 7.62 21.54
C ALA A 96 -12.32 7.28 23.02
N ASP A 97 -13.41 7.10 23.74
CA ASP A 97 -13.42 6.76 25.16
C ASP A 97 -13.37 5.24 25.42
N GLY A 98 -13.69 4.42 24.42
CA GLY A 98 -13.64 2.96 24.47
C GLY A 98 -14.83 2.33 25.20
N ASP A 99 -15.94 3.03 25.32
CA ASP A 99 -17.13 2.56 26.05
C ASP A 99 -18.01 1.59 25.24
N GLY A 100 -17.71 1.40 23.95
CA GLY A 100 -18.47 0.53 23.06
C GLY A 100 -19.79 1.13 22.56
N ARG A 101 -20.00 2.43 22.76
CA ARG A 101 -21.09 3.25 22.25
C ARG A 101 -20.51 4.41 21.44
N LEU A 102 -21.39 5.16 20.79
CA LEU A 102 -21.01 6.41 20.13
C LEU A 102 -21.89 7.50 20.71
N SER A 103 -21.28 8.41 21.45
CA SER A 103 -21.93 9.64 21.85
C SER A 103 -22.21 10.53 20.63
N PHE A 104 -23.13 11.48 20.77
CA PHE A 104 -23.42 12.44 19.70
C PHE A 104 -22.17 13.25 19.34
N GLU A 105 -21.37 13.61 20.33
CA GLU A 105 -20.14 14.40 20.16
C GLU A 105 -19.09 13.64 19.35
N GLU A 106 -18.88 12.35 19.64
CA GLU A 106 -17.95 11.48 18.89
C GLU A 106 -18.41 11.24 17.46
N TRP A 107 -19.72 11.03 17.27
CA TRP A 107 -20.29 10.86 15.94
C TRP A 107 -20.19 12.16 15.13
N ALA A 108 -20.45 13.31 15.75
CA ALA A 108 -20.39 14.62 15.14
C ALA A 108 -18.96 15.18 15.04
N ALA A 109 -17.95 14.57 15.65
CA ALA A 109 -16.59 15.10 15.75
C ALA A 109 -16.02 15.57 14.40
N LYS A 110 -16.25 14.81 13.32
CA LYS A 110 -15.83 15.21 11.97
C LYS A 110 -16.60 16.40 11.41
N THR A 111 -17.90 16.47 11.70
CA THR A 111 -18.77 17.59 11.29
C THR A 111 -18.37 18.85 12.05
N THR A 112 -18.17 18.74 13.36
CA THR A 112 -17.69 19.82 14.22
C THR A 112 -16.32 20.31 13.75
N ALA A 113 -15.37 19.41 13.50
CA ALA A 113 -14.04 19.79 13.01
C ALA A 113 -14.09 20.49 11.64
N LYS A 114 -14.99 20.07 10.75
CA LYS A 114 -15.21 20.76 9.46
C LYS A 114 -15.82 22.14 9.67
N PHE A 115 -16.81 22.25 10.54
CA PHE A 115 -17.44 23.51 10.89
C PHE A 115 -16.41 24.50 11.43
N THR A 116 -15.62 24.10 12.43
CA THR A 116 -14.58 24.96 13.03
C THR A 116 -13.45 25.31 12.05
N THR A 117 -13.24 24.51 11.01
CA THR A 117 -12.25 24.82 9.96
C THR A 117 -12.81 25.84 8.96
N ALA A 118 -14.12 25.80 8.72
CA ALA A 118 -14.80 26.67 7.76
C ALA A 118 -15.19 28.03 8.36
N ASP A 119 -15.64 28.05 9.62
CA ASP A 119 -15.89 29.25 10.42
C ASP A 119 -14.55 29.89 10.81
N ARG A 120 -14.11 30.87 10.02
CA ARG A 120 -12.81 31.55 10.21
C ARG A 120 -12.90 32.65 11.24
N ASP A 121 -14.05 33.31 11.33
CA ASP A 121 -14.28 34.41 12.26
C ASP A 121 -14.71 33.94 13.67
N LYS A 122 -14.98 32.64 13.83
CA LYS A 122 -15.42 31.99 15.06
C LYS A 122 -16.74 32.56 15.58
N SER A 123 -17.59 33.05 14.68
CA SER A 123 -18.88 33.61 15.02
C SER A 123 -19.91 32.54 15.42
N GLY A 124 -19.62 31.26 15.16
CA GLY A 124 -20.57 30.17 15.35
C GLY A 124 -21.66 30.12 14.27
N MET A 125 -21.52 30.93 13.22
CA MET A 125 -22.37 30.90 12.03
C MET A 125 -21.49 30.90 10.79
N MET A 126 -21.87 30.15 9.75
CA MET A 126 -21.11 30.10 8.50
C MET A 126 -21.79 31.00 7.47
N ASP A 127 -21.04 31.97 6.94
CA ASP A 127 -21.55 32.77 5.83
C ASP A 127 -21.47 32.01 4.49
N ARG A 128 -21.95 32.64 3.41
CA ARG A 128 -21.96 32.02 2.08
C ARG A 128 -20.56 31.73 1.53
N ALA A 129 -19.59 32.56 1.88
CA ALA A 129 -18.20 32.43 1.41
C ALA A 129 -17.47 31.33 2.19
N GLU A 130 -17.67 31.26 3.50
CA GLU A 130 -17.13 30.23 4.38
C GLU A 130 -17.73 28.86 4.06
N PHE A 131 -19.04 28.77 3.84
CA PHE A 131 -19.69 27.52 3.47
C PHE A 131 -19.14 26.95 2.15
N ALA A 132 -18.81 27.81 1.18
CA ALA A 132 -18.23 27.39 -0.09
C ALA A 132 -16.87 26.68 0.08
N THR A 133 -16.12 26.96 1.15
CA THR A 133 -14.85 26.29 1.45
C THR A 133 -15.01 24.83 1.88
N THR A 134 -16.19 24.44 2.35
CA THR A 134 -16.51 23.06 2.77
C THR A 134 -16.83 22.13 1.59
N ALA A 135 -16.94 22.69 0.37
CA ALA A 135 -17.28 21.92 -0.83
C ALA A 135 -16.27 20.80 -1.11
N VAL A 136 -16.79 19.60 -1.41
CA VAL A 136 -15.94 18.45 -1.79
C VAL A 136 -15.34 18.69 -3.17
N LYS A 137 -14.10 19.19 -3.20
CA LYS A 137 -13.34 19.33 -4.45
C LYS A 137 -12.96 17.94 -4.98
N ARG A 138 -13.76 17.42 -5.90
CA ARG A 138 -13.45 16.17 -6.61
C ARG A 138 -12.24 16.42 -7.50
N LYS A 139 -11.12 15.74 -7.22
CA LYS A 139 -10.01 15.70 -8.19
C LYS A 139 -10.52 15.00 -9.45
N ALA A 140 -10.30 15.61 -10.62
CA ALA A 140 -10.60 14.97 -11.90
C ALA A 140 -9.84 13.64 -11.98
N LYS A 141 -10.50 12.59 -12.50
CA LYS A 141 -9.83 11.30 -12.71
C LYS A 141 -8.62 11.53 -13.62
N ALA A 142 -7.45 11.06 -13.20
CA ALA A 142 -6.26 11.11 -14.05
C ALA A 142 -6.58 10.41 -15.38
N LYS A 143 -6.31 11.10 -16.50
CA LYS A 143 -6.46 10.48 -17.82
C LYS A 143 -5.50 9.29 -17.89
N PRO A 144 -5.97 8.09 -18.31
CA PRO A 144 -5.05 6.98 -18.55
C PRO A 144 -4.02 7.44 -19.59
N LYS A 145 -2.73 7.25 -19.30
CA LYS A 145 -1.68 7.48 -20.30
C LYS A 145 -1.78 6.34 -21.29
N CYS A 146 -2.40 6.58 -22.45
CA CYS A 146 -2.39 5.61 -23.54
C CYS A 146 -0.92 5.39 -23.95
N VAL A 147 -0.45 4.15 -23.82
CA VAL A 147 0.77 3.68 -24.47
C VAL A 147 0.31 3.00 -25.76
N CYS A 148 0.10 3.78 -26.82
CA CYS A 148 -0.12 3.21 -28.14
C CYS A 148 1.26 2.82 -28.70
N PRO A 149 1.48 1.57 -29.13
CA PRO A 149 2.62 1.26 -29.98
C PRO A 149 2.44 2.04 -31.29
N ALA A 150 3.46 2.81 -31.68
CA ALA A 150 3.45 3.56 -32.92
C ALA A 150 3.41 2.57 -34.10
N GLY A 151 2.24 2.41 -34.72
CA GLY A 151 2.13 1.78 -36.02
C GLY A 151 2.42 2.80 -37.12
N GLY A 152 3.34 2.47 -38.02
CA GLY A 152 3.33 2.97 -39.39
C GLY A 152 4.67 3.41 -39.98
N ALA A 153 5.24 2.57 -40.85
CA ALA A 153 5.68 2.90 -42.22
C ALA A 153 5.77 1.54 -42.94
N ALA A 154 4.94 1.17 -43.92
CA ALA A 154 4.78 1.79 -45.23
C ALA A 154 6.13 2.07 -45.90
N GLU A 155 6.76 1.02 -46.45
CA GLU A 155 7.66 1.15 -47.59
C GLU A 155 7.13 0.22 -48.69
N GLU A 156 6.50 0.86 -49.67
CA GLU A 156 6.35 0.37 -51.04
C GLU A 156 7.72 0.42 -51.72
N GLU A 157 8.20 -0.71 -52.25
CA GLU A 157 8.84 -0.85 -53.58
C GLU A 157 8.83 -2.32 -54.02
#